data_AF-A0A6C0IY47-F1
#
_entry.id   AF-A0A6C0IY47-F1
#
_cell.length_a   1.000
_cell.length_b   1.000
_cell.length_c   1.000
_cell.angle_alpha   90.00
_cell.angle_beta   90.00
_cell.angle_gamma   90.00
#
_symmetry.space_group_name_H-M   'P 1'
#
loop_
_entity.id
_entity.type
_entity.pdbx_description
1 polymer ?
#
loop_
_entity_poly.entity_id
_entity_poly.type
_entity_poly.pdbx_seq_one_letter_code
_entity_poly.pdbx_strand_id
1 'polypeptide(L)'
;MDEILQELRALREEVGGLKEQLGMGARVPRVPKPPRTPCIGVTGKGTACRNSAQPGHEYCRMHGDRPVRPEKPKKVKKEPKPKKIQPEHTHELGETCPTCPLCDTHGDVLDPTLPESQFESDENIEERLRKLLETEEL
;
A
#
# COMPACT_ATOMS: atom_id res chain seq x y z
N MET A 1 -15.56 12.33 -41.68
CA MET A 1 -16.26 12.22 -40.39
C MET A 1 -17.26 11.08 -40.40
N ASP A 2 -17.97 10.88 -41.51
CA ASP A 2 -18.93 9.79 -41.72
C ASP A 2 -18.33 8.38 -41.67
N GLU A 3 -17.11 8.21 -42.20
CA GLU A 3 -16.38 6.92 -42.17
C GLU A 3 -16.13 6.44 -40.74
N ILE A 4 -15.75 7.36 -39.84
CA ILE A 4 -15.56 7.07 -38.42
C ILE A 4 -16.89 6.67 -37.76
N LEU A 5 -17.99 7.34 -38.11
CA LEU A 5 -19.32 7.00 -37.58
C LEU A 5 -19.81 5.64 -38.07
N GLN A 6 -19.47 5.26 -39.31
CA GLN A 6 -19.79 3.96 -39.87
C GLN A 6 -19.01 2.85 -39.19
N GLU A 7 -17.71 3.05 -38.98
CA GLU A 7 -16.84 2.12 -38.26
C GLU A 7 -17.33 1.91 -36.81
N LEU A 8 -17.69 2.98 -36.11
CA LEU A 8 -18.23 2.88 -34.74
C LEU A 8 -19.56 2.14 -34.68
N ARG A 9 -20.39 2.20 -35.73
CA ARG A 9 -21.63 1.42 -35.79
C ARG A 9 -21.33 -0.08 -35.99
N ALA A 10 -20.44 -0.41 -36.92
CA ALA A 10 -20.02 -1.79 -37.19
C ALA A 10 -19.43 -2.45 -35.92
N LEU A 11 -18.50 -1.77 -35.25
CA LEU A 11 -17.89 -2.27 -34.01
C LEU A 11 -18.91 -2.48 -32.88
N ARG A 12 -19.94 -1.64 -32.78
CA ARG A 12 -21.00 -1.81 -31.78
C ARG A 12 -21.86 -3.04 -32.06
N GLU A 13 -22.13 -3.33 -33.33
CA GLU A 13 -22.88 -4.51 -33.75
C GLU A 13 -22.10 -5.81 -33.47
N GLU A 14 -20.82 -5.85 -33.86
CA GLU A 14 -19.93 -6.99 -33.58
C GLU A 14 -19.81 -7.26 -32.08
N VAL A 15 -19.59 -6.20 -31.28
CA VAL A 15 -19.54 -6.32 -29.82
C VAL A 15 -20.88 -6.79 -29.24
N GLY A 16 -22.00 -6.39 -29.85
CA GLY A 16 -23.34 -6.87 -29.48
C GLY A 16 -23.47 -8.38 -29.67
N GLY A 17 -23.12 -8.89 -30.86
CA GLY A 17 -23.17 -10.31 -31.17
C GLY A 17 -22.22 -11.15 -30.29
N LEU A 18 -21.00 -10.65 -30.06
CA LEU A 18 -20.04 -11.31 -29.16
C LEU A 18 -20.54 -11.36 -27.72
N LYS A 19 -21.17 -10.29 -27.22
CA LYS A 19 -21.75 -10.28 -25.87
C LYS A 19 -22.90 -11.28 -25.72
N GLU A 20 -23.70 -11.47 -26.77
CA GLU A 20 -24.78 -12.46 -26.77
C GLU A 20 -24.21 -13.89 -26.76
N GLN A 21 -23.25 -14.20 -27.63
CA GLN A 21 -22.56 -15.50 -27.65
C GLN A 21 -21.89 -15.83 -26.30
N LEU A 22 -21.33 -14.82 -25.64
CA LEU A 22 -20.66 -14.97 -24.34
C LEU A 22 -21.63 -14.87 -23.15
N GLY A 23 -22.93 -14.66 -23.38
CA GLY A 23 -23.93 -14.49 -22.32
C GLY A 23 -23.66 -13.30 -21.40
N MET A 24 -22.88 -12.31 -21.85
CA MET A 24 -22.47 -11.13 -21.09
C MET A 24 -23.58 -10.07 -21.08
N GLY A 25 -24.68 -10.38 -20.39
CA GLY A 25 -25.82 -9.46 -20.23
C GLY A 25 -27.08 -10.12 -19.67
N ALA A 26 -27.23 -11.43 -19.86
CA ALA A 26 -28.32 -12.18 -19.25
C ALA A 26 -27.97 -12.50 -17.78
N ARG A 27 -28.81 -12.10 -16.83
CA ARG A 27 -28.79 -12.66 -15.48
C ARG A 27 -29.20 -14.13 -15.57
N VAL A 28 -28.22 -15.01 -15.77
CA VAL A 28 -28.43 -16.46 -15.75
C VAL A 28 -29.03 -16.83 -14.39
N PRO A 29 -30.20 -17.50 -14.33
CA PRO A 29 -30.72 -18.06 -13.09
C PRO A 29 -29.64 -18.95 -12.46
N ARG A 30 -29.30 -18.71 -11.19
CA ARG A 30 -28.28 -19.53 -10.50
C ARG A 30 -28.81 -20.97 -10.37
N VAL A 31 -28.47 -21.80 -11.34
CA VAL A 31 -28.56 -23.26 -11.19
C VAL A 31 -27.71 -23.62 -9.96
N PRO A 32 -28.26 -24.38 -8.99
CA PRO A 32 -27.48 -24.86 -7.86
C PRO A 32 -26.27 -25.64 -8.39
N LYS A 33 -25.07 -25.08 -8.21
CA LYS A 33 -23.84 -25.75 -8.63
C LYS A 33 -23.72 -27.04 -7.79
N PRO A 34 -23.37 -28.18 -8.42
CA PRO A 34 -23.13 -29.41 -7.67
C PRO A 34 -22.09 -29.16 -6.58
N PRO A 35 -22.22 -29.83 -5.41
CA PRO A 35 -21.31 -29.63 -4.28
C PRO A 35 -19.89 -29.99 -4.72
N ARG A 36 -19.03 -28.97 -4.84
CA ARG A 36 -17.61 -29.16 -5.10
C ARG A 36 -16.90 -29.36 -3.78
N THR A 37 -15.99 -30.32 -3.71
CA THR A 37 -15.16 -30.53 -2.53
C THR A 37 -14.32 -29.28 -2.25
N PRO A 38 -14.19 -28.84 -0.99
CA PRO A 38 -13.35 -27.71 -0.63
C PRO A 38 -11.86 -28.08 -0.72
N CYS A 39 -11.02 -27.09 -1.04
CA CYS A 39 -9.57 -27.26 -1.08
C CYS A 39 -8.99 -27.45 0.33
N ILE A 40 -8.17 -28.48 0.52
CA ILE A 40 -7.53 -28.79 1.82
C ILE A 40 -6.32 -27.86 2.12
N GLY A 41 -5.79 -27.16 1.11
CA GLY A 41 -4.62 -26.30 1.25
C GLY A 41 -4.75 -25.15 2.28
N VAL A 42 -3.63 -24.81 2.92
CA VAL A 42 -3.52 -23.69 3.87
C VAL A 42 -2.84 -22.51 3.17
N THR A 43 -3.44 -21.33 3.27
CA THR A 43 -2.88 -20.12 2.68
C THR A 43 -1.59 -19.69 3.39
N GLY A 44 -0.78 -18.83 2.78
CA GLY A 44 0.45 -18.31 3.42
C GLY A 44 0.23 -17.57 4.75
N LYS A 45 -1.02 -17.21 5.08
CA LYS A 45 -1.43 -16.60 6.36
C LYS A 45 -1.84 -17.63 7.42
N GLY A 46 -1.76 -18.92 7.12
CA GLY A 46 -2.13 -20.00 8.05
C GLY A 46 -3.62 -20.32 8.10
N THR A 47 -4.47 -19.67 7.29
CA THR A 47 -5.91 -19.94 7.23
C THR A 47 -6.25 -20.95 6.13
N ALA A 48 -7.26 -21.79 6.36
CA ALA A 48 -7.74 -22.76 5.39
C ALA A 48 -8.24 -22.09 4.10
N CYS A 49 -7.95 -22.69 2.95
CA CYS A 49 -8.40 -22.20 1.65
C CYS A 49 -9.91 -22.33 1.51
N ARG A 50 -10.57 -21.25 1.04
CA ARG A 50 -12.02 -21.23 0.80
C ARG A 50 -12.42 -21.60 -0.63
N ASN A 51 -11.44 -21.90 -1.50
CA ASN A 51 -11.71 -22.28 -2.88
C ASN A 51 -12.15 -23.74 -2.97
N SER A 52 -12.93 -24.08 -3.99
CA SER A 52 -13.21 -25.47 -4.33
C SER A 52 -12.00 -26.15 -4.97
N ALA A 53 -11.84 -27.43 -4.68
CA ALA A 53 -10.86 -28.28 -5.34
C ALA A 53 -11.17 -28.44 -6.83
N GLN A 54 -10.13 -28.71 -7.62
CA GLN A 54 -10.32 -29.02 -9.04
C GLN A 54 -10.99 -30.38 -9.19
N PRO A 55 -11.77 -30.64 -10.26
CA PRO A 55 -12.34 -31.96 -10.50
C PRO A 55 -11.24 -33.04 -10.52
N GLY A 56 -11.33 -34.02 -9.61
CA GLY A 56 -10.35 -35.11 -9.50
C GLY A 56 -9.12 -34.82 -8.64
N HIS A 57 -8.98 -33.61 -8.08
CA HIS A 57 -7.91 -33.26 -7.14
C HIS A 57 -8.46 -32.78 -5.80
N GLU A 58 -7.66 -32.86 -4.74
CA GLU A 58 -8.02 -32.41 -3.38
C GLU A 58 -7.72 -30.91 -3.13
N TYR A 59 -7.04 -30.28 -4.08
CA TYR A 59 -6.59 -28.90 -4.01
C TYR A 59 -7.21 -28.03 -5.11
N CYS A 60 -7.31 -26.73 -4.86
CA CYS A 60 -7.68 -25.77 -5.89
C CYS A 60 -6.52 -25.50 -6.85
N ARG A 61 -6.77 -24.80 -7.96
CA ARG A 61 -5.74 -24.39 -8.93
C ARG A 61 -4.54 -23.67 -8.31
N MET A 62 -4.72 -23.02 -7.16
CA MET A 62 -3.66 -22.30 -6.43
C MET A 62 -2.84 -23.19 -5.47
N HIS A 63 -3.36 -24.36 -5.08
CA HIS A 63 -2.76 -25.24 -4.08
C HIS A 63 -2.43 -26.66 -4.60
N GLY A 64 -2.69 -26.97 -5.89
CA GLY A 64 -2.47 -28.28 -6.51
C GLY A 64 -1.04 -28.80 -6.41
N ASP A 65 -0.26 -28.66 -7.47
CA ASP A 65 1.11 -29.18 -7.55
C ASP A 65 2.13 -28.28 -6.85
N ARG A 66 1.86 -27.91 -5.59
CA ARG A 66 2.90 -27.35 -4.75
C ARG A 66 3.45 -28.49 -3.89
N PRO A 67 4.72 -28.91 -4.07
CA PRO A 67 5.31 -29.91 -3.19
C PRO A 67 5.15 -29.44 -1.74
N VAL A 68 4.73 -30.36 -0.87
CA VAL A 68 4.56 -30.10 0.56
C VAL A 68 5.84 -29.42 1.05
N ARG A 69 5.73 -28.13 1.40
CA ARG A 69 6.88 -27.42 1.94
C ARG A 69 7.27 -28.15 3.22
N PRO A 70 8.53 -28.61 3.35
CA PRO A 70 8.97 -29.28 4.57
C PRO A 70 8.64 -28.38 5.74
N GLU A 71 8.08 -28.96 6.80
CA GLU A 71 7.68 -28.24 8.00
C GLU A 71 8.89 -27.46 8.51
N LYS A 72 8.83 -26.13 8.37
CA LYS A 72 9.90 -25.28 8.87
C LYS A 72 9.92 -25.45 10.39
N PRO A 73 11.09 -25.70 11.00
CA PRO A 73 11.19 -25.83 12.44
C PRO A 73 10.53 -24.62 13.10
N LYS A 74 9.63 -24.87 14.07
CA LYS A 74 8.94 -23.82 14.82
C LYS A 74 10.00 -22.87 15.36
N LYS A 75 10.10 -21.67 14.78
CA LYS A 75 10.97 -20.61 15.31
C LYS A 75 10.52 -20.37 16.74
N VAL A 76 11.41 -20.65 17.68
CA VAL A 76 11.28 -20.28 19.09
C VAL A 76 10.81 -18.83 19.11
N LYS A 77 9.70 -18.55 19.80
CA LYS A 77 9.17 -17.19 19.92
C LYS A 77 10.29 -16.33 20.49
N LYS A 78 10.85 -15.45 19.65
CA LYS A 78 11.78 -14.42 20.13
C LYS A 78 11.06 -13.63 21.19
N GLU A 79 11.74 -13.39 22.30
CA GLU A 79 11.23 -12.59 23.40
C GLU A 79 10.64 -11.28 22.86
N PRO A 80 9.49 -10.84 23.39
CA PRO A 80 8.81 -9.66 22.88
C PRO A 80 9.78 -8.49 22.93
N LYS A 81 10.04 -7.90 21.76
CA LYS A 81 10.93 -6.76 21.62
C LYS A 81 10.44 -5.68 22.61
N PRO A 82 11.32 -5.11 23.45
CA PRO A 82 10.91 -4.12 24.43
C PRO A 82 10.13 -3.02 23.71
N LYS A 83 8.99 -2.64 24.30
CA LYS A 83 8.15 -1.58 23.75
C LYS A 83 9.02 -0.34 23.60
N LYS A 84 8.98 0.29 22.42
CA LYS A 84 9.62 1.58 22.22
C LYS A 84 8.91 2.56 23.16
N ILE A 85 9.59 2.97 24.21
CA ILE A 85 9.14 4.04 25.08
C ILE A 85 9.37 5.31 24.28
N GLN A 86 8.29 6.02 23.95
CA GLN A 86 8.42 7.33 23.34
C GLN A 86 8.91 8.29 24.43
N PRO A 87 9.94 9.10 24.18
CA PRO A 87 10.32 10.13 25.12
C PRO A 87 9.18 11.14 25.25
N GLU A 88 8.89 11.53 26.50
CA GLU A 88 7.82 12.47 26.84
C GLU A 88 8.43 13.82 27.20
N HIS A 89 7.70 14.92 26.93
CA HIS A 89 8.10 16.25 27.37
C HIS A 89 7.93 16.36 28.89
N THR A 90 8.84 17.08 29.55
CA THR A 90 8.84 17.28 31.01
C THR A 90 7.91 18.43 31.45
N HIS A 91 7.11 18.97 30.54
CA HIS A 91 6.23 20.12 30.76
C HIS A 91 4.87 19.91 30.10
N GLU A 92 3.87 20.69 30.52
CA GLU A 92 2.51 20.62 29.95
C GLU A 92 2.43 21.30 28.57
N LEU A 93 1.35 20.99 27.83
CA LEU A 93 1.07 21.56 26.52
C LEU A 93 0.84 23.07 26.64
N GLY A 94 1.68 23.86 25.97
CA GLY A 94 1.60 25.32 25.93
C GLY A 94 2.55 26.07 26.87
N GLU A 95 3.29 25.35 27.72
CA GLU A 95 4.37 25.95 28.50
C GLU A 95 5.71 25.75 27.80
N THR A 96 6.45 26.83 27.54
CA THR A 96 7.80 26.73 26.96
C THR A 96 8.80 26.46 28.08
N CYS A 97 9.36 25.25 28.11
CA CYS A 97 10.37 24.88 29.10
C CYS A 97 11.77 24.84 28.46
N PRO A 98 12.68 25.76 28.80
CA PRO A 98 14.03 25.80 28.21
C PRO A 98 14.93 24.65 28.68
N THR A 99 14.47 23.81 29.60
CA THR A 99 15.21 22.65 30.12
C THR A 99 14.72 21.31 29.56
N CYS A 100 13.72 21.31 28.67
CA CYS A 100 13.23 20.08 28.07
C CYS A 100 14.14 19.64 26.90
N PRO A 101 14.76 18.45 26.95
CA PRO A 101 15.68 17.99 25.91
C PRO A 101 15.00 17.79 24.54
N LEU A 102 13.69 17.48 24.54
CA LEU A 102 12.93 17.38 23.30
C LEU A 102 12.68 18.76 22.68
N CYS A 103 12.33 19.78 23.48
CA CYS A 103 12.17 21.15 22.97
C CYS A 103 13.49 21.77 22.50
N ASP A 104 14.61 21.42 23.13
CA ASP A 104 15.93 21.90 22.67
C ASP A 104 16.26 21.38 21.28
N THR A 105 15.99 20.09 21.02
CA THR A 105 16.27 19.48 19.70
C THR A 105 15.22 19.80 18.63
N HIS A 106 13.95 19.97 19.01
CA HIS A 106 12.83 20.06 18.06
C HIS A 106 12.18 21.46 18.00
N GLY A 107 12.45 22.34 18.97
CA GLY A 107 11.76 23.62 19.13
C GLY A 107 10.29 23.49 19.54
N ASP A 108 9.56 24.61 19.54
CA ASP A 108 8.11 24.62 19.71
C ASP A 108 7.42 24.78 18.35
N VAL A 109 6.78 23.71 17.88
CA VAL A 109 6.06 23.68 16.59
C VAL A 109 4.72 24.42 16.65
N LEU A 110 4.18 24.66 17.85
CA LEU A 110 2.89 25.31 18.04
C LEU A 110 3.02 26.83 18.26
N ASP A 111 4.24 27.38 18.20
CA ASP A 111 4.49 28.81 18.35
C ASP A 111 3.87 29.59 17.16
N PRO A 112 2.90 30.49 17.40
CA PRO A 112 2.28 31.29 16.35
C PRO A 112 3.24 32.29 15.69
N THR A 113 4.38 32.59 16.32
CA THR A 113 5.40 33.51 15.79
C THR A 113 6.43 32.82 14.89
N LEU A 114 6.45 31.47 14.88
CA LEU A 114 7.37 30.67 14.07
C LEU A 114 7.34 31.02 12.56
N PRO A 115 6.18 31.26 11.91
CA PRO A 115 6.14 31.64 10.49
C PRO A 115 6.80 32.98 10.17
N GLU A 116 6.95 33.86 11.14
CA GLU A 116 7.55 35.19 10.98
C GLU A 116 9.05 35.20 11.31
N SER A 117 9.59 34.09 11.82
CA SER A 117 11.01 33.97 12.14
C SER A 117 11.88 34.09 10.89
N GLN A 118 12.90 34.96 10.96
CA GLN A 118 13.88 35.17 9.89
C GLN A 118 15.18 34.44 10.26
N PHE A 119 15.87 33.93 9.25
CA PHE A 119 17.18 33.31 9.46
C PHE A 119 18.21 34.39 9.79
N GLU A 120 18.81 34.33 10.96
CA GLU A 120 19.93 35.19 11.34
C GLU A 120 21.24 34.53 10.91
N SER A 121 22.04 35.23 10.11
CA SER A 121 23.39 34.81 9.75
C SER A 121 24.36 35.97 9.83
N ASP A 122 25.56 35.71 10.34
CA ASP A 122 26.64 36.70 10.44
C ASP A 122 27.12 37.18 9.05
N GLU A 123 26.91 36.35 8.01
CA GLU A 123 27.28 36.63 6.63
C GLU A 123 26.03 36.84 5.78
N ASN A 124 26.10 37.73 4.79
CA ASN A 124 25.01 37.94 3.84
C ASN A 124 24.83 36.69 2.96
N ILE A 125 23.71 35.99 3.15
CA ILE A 125 23.39 34.71 2.49
C ILE A 125 23.43 34.84 0.95
N GLU A 126 23.02 35.99 0.41
CA GLU A 126 23.01 36.24 -1.03
C GLU A 126 24.43 36.27 -1.59
N GLU A 127 25.38 36.85 -0.87
CA GLU A 127 26.79 36.89 -1.27
C GLU A 127 27.41 35.48 -1.26
N ARG A 128 27.10 34.68 -0.24
CA ARG A 128 27.53 33.28 -0.17
C ARG A 128 26.96 32.44 -1.31
N LEU A 129 25.68 32.65 -1.65
CA LEU A 129 25.02 31.96 -2.77
C LEU A 129 25.66 32.33 -4.11
N ARG A 130 25.99 33.62 -4.32
CA ARG A 130 26.69 34.09 -5.52
C ARG A 130 28.05 33.41 -5.69
N LYS A 131 28.85 33.34 -4.62
CA LYS A 131 30.16 32.67 -4.65
C LYS A 131 30.06 31.18 -5.01
N LEU A 132 29.05 30.48 -4.51
CA LEU A 132 28.82 29.06 -4.81
C LEU A 132 28.43 28.82 -6.27
N LEU A 133 27.54 29.66 -6.83
CA LEU A 133 27.15 29.57 -8.24
C LEU A 133 28.34 29.86 -9.17
N GLU A 134 29.15 30.87 -8.85
CA GLU A 134 30.35 31.21 -9.61
C GLU A 134 31.41 30.10 -9.59
N THR A 135 31.46 29.30 -8.51
CA THR A 135 32.37 28.14 -8.43
C THR A 135 31.83 26.87 -9.09
N GLU A 136 30.53 26.76 -9.31
CA GLU A 136 29.89 25.61 -9.99
C GLU A 136 29.89 25.76 -11.53
N GLU A 137 30.00 26.99 -12.05
CA GLU A 137 30.08 27.29 -13.50
C GLU A 137 31.49 27.09 -14.12
N LEU A 138 32.44 26.47 -13.41
CA LEU A 138 33.84 26.26 -13.80
C LEU A 138 34.19 24.77 -13.92
#